data_AF-A0A518H934-F1
#
_entry.id   AF-A0A518H934-F1
#
_cell.length_a   1.000
_cell.length_b   1.000
_cell.length_c   1.000
_cell.angle_alpha   90.00
_cell.angle_beta   90.00
_cell.angle_gamma   90.00
#
_symmetry.space_group_name_H-M   'P 1'
#
loop_
_entity.id
_entity.type
_entity.pdbx_description
1 polymer ?
#
loop_
_entity_poly.entity_id
_entity_poly.type
_entity_poly.pdbx_seq_one_letter_code
_entity_poly.pdbx_strand_id
1 'polypeptide(L)' 'MDSHSYFERLVETAGLIARHPDYPGKHRVVEDCRSEVEDLAHAGRISAEQGQVLLHILLGACQPTV' A
#
# COMPACT_ATOMS: atom_id res chain seq x y z
N MET A 1 21.19 2.31 -0.74
CA MET A 1 19.98 1.51 -0.56
C MET A 1 19.42 1.30 -1.95
N ASP A 2 19.45 0.07 -2.46
CA ASP A 2 19.04 -0.19 -3.84
C ASP A 2 17.52 0.00 -3.97
N SER A 3 17.09 0.80 -4.93
CA SER A 3 15.68 1.18 -5.12
C SER A 3 14.73 -0.03 -5.22
N HIS A 4 15.24 -1.15 -5.76
CA HIS A 4 14.53 -2.43 -5.84
C HIS A 4 14.19 -3.00 -4.45
N SER A 5 15.18 -3.05 -3.55
CA SER A 5 15.01 -3.52 -2.16
C SER A 5 14.07 -2.64 -1.33
N TYR A 6 13.96 -1.35 -1.67
CA TYR A 6 13.05 -0.43 -1.00
C TYR A 6 11.60 -0.72 -1.39
N PHE A 7 11.33 -0.88 -2.69
CA PHE A 7 9.99 -1.15 -3.19
C PHE A 7 9.47 -2.52 -2.72
N GLU A 8 10.31 -3.56 -2.69
CA GLU A 8 9.93 -4.89 -2.19
C GLU A 8 9.43 -4.83 -0.74
N ARG A 9 10.07 -4.03 0.11
CA ARG A 9 9.63 -3.85 1.51
C ARG A 9 8.30 -3.12 1.61
N LEU A 10 8.02 -2.17 0.72
CA LEU A 10 6.71 -1.51 0.65
C LEU A 10 5.62 -2.51 0.24
N VAL A 11 5.90 -3.38 -0.73
CA VAL A 11 4.98 -4.44 -1.17
C VAL A 11 4.69 -5.44 -0.04
N GLU A 12 5.72 -5.90 0.68
CA GLU A 12 5.53 -6.78 1.84
C GLU A 12 4.65 -6.13 2.91
N THR A 13 4.91 -4.87 3.22
CA THR A 13 4.17 -4.10 4.24
C THR A 13 2.71 -3.90 3.81
N ALA A 14 2.46 -3.45 2.59
CA ALA A 14 1.12 -3.31 2.03
C ALA A 14 0.36 -4.65 2.04
N GLY A 15 1.06 -5.75 1.72
CA GLY A 15 0.50 -7.10 1.76
C GLY A 15 0.12 -7.56 3.17
N LEU A 16 0.89 -7.18 4.20
CA LEU A 16 0.56 -7.48 5.60
C LEU A 16 -0.70 -6.73 6.04
N ILE A 17 -0.81 -5.45 5.70
CA ILE A 17 -2.01 -4.64 5.97
C ILE A 17 -3.22 -5.26 5.25
N ALA A 18 -3.03 -5.68 4.00
CA ALA A 18 -4.12 -6.25 3.22
C ALA A 18 -4.66 -7.56 3.78
N ARG A 19 -3.76 -8.49 4.13
CA ARG A 19 -4.11 -9.80 4.71
C ARG A 19 -4.55 -9.74 6.17
N HIS A 20 -4.38 -8.60 6.84
CA HIS A 20 -4.81 -8.48 8.23
C HIS A 20 -6.33 -8.71 8.34
N PRO A 21 -6.82 -9.49 9.32
CA PRO A 21 -8.25 -9.65 9.57
C PRO A 21 -8.95 -8.29 9.63
N ASP A 22 -10.19 -8.22 9.14
CA ASP A 22 -10.94 -6.98 9.19
C ASP A 22 -11.22 -6.57 10.65
N TYR A 23 -10.98 -5.31 10.96
CA TYR A 23 -11.15 -4.75 12.29
C TYR A 23 -11.70 -3.33 12.20
N PRO A 24 -12.43 -2.85 13.23
CA PRO A 24 -12.93 -1.48 13.25
C PRO A 24 -11.78 -0.48 13.09
N GLY A 25 -11.76 0.23 11.95
CA GLY A 25 -10.71 1.21 11.62
C GLY A 25 -9.71 0.77 10.55
N LYS A 26 -9.74 -0.49 10.08
CA LYS A 26 -8.88 -0.96 8.98
C LYS A 26 -9.02 -0.10 7.72
N HIS A 27 -10.24 0.30 7.36
CA HIS A 27 -10.48 1.20 6.23
C HIS A 27 -9.76 2.55 6.39
N ARG A 28 -9.72 3.11 7.60
CA ARG A 28 -9.02 4.37 7.86
C ARG A 28 -7.51 4.19 7.69
N VAL A 29 -6.96 3.10 8.22
CA VAL A 29 -5.54 2.76 8.04
C VAL A 29 -5.19 2.56 6.56
N VAL A 30 -6.06 1.89 5.79
CA VAL A 30 -5.87 1.74 4.34
C VAL A 30 -5.85 3.08 3.62
N GLU A 31 -6.71 4.03 4.01
CA GLU A 31 -6.72 5.36 3.39
C GLU A 31 -5.55 6.25 3.82
N ASP A 32 -5.11 6.14 5.07
CA ASP A 32 -3.89 6.80 5.53
C ASP A 32 -2.68 6.26 4.72
N CYS A 33 -2.59 4.94 4.51
CA CYS A 33 -1.58 4.33 3.64
C CYS A 33 -1.72 4.74 2.18
N ARG A 34 -2.94 5.00 1.69
CA ARG A 34 -3.17 5.53 0.34
C ARG A 34 -2.51 6.89 0.17
N SER A 35 -2.75 7.78 1.13
CA SER A 35 -2.14 9.12 1.15
C SER A 35 -0.62 9.04 1.18
N GLU A 36 -0.05 8.13 1.98
CA GLU A 36 1.40 7.93 2.03
C GLU A 36 1.98 7.46 0.69
N VAL A 37 1.28 6.59 -0.05
CA VAL A 37 1.71 6.16 -1.39
C VAL A 37 1.72 7.32 -2.38
N GLU A 38 0.70 8.19 -2.33
CA GLU A 38 0.62 9.41 -3.14
C GLU A 38 1.79 10.35 -2.83
N ASP A 39 2.11 10.55 -1.54
CA ASP A 39 3.23 11.37 -1.09
C ASP A 39 4.59 10.80 -1.54
N LEU A 40 4.78 9.47 -1.46
CA LEU A 40 5.99 8.80 -1.93
C LEU A 40 6.18 8.95 -3.43
N ALA A 41 5.11 8.86 -4.21
CA ALA A 41 5.14 9.07 -5.65
C ALA A 41 5.44 10.54 -5.99
N HIS A 42 4.80 11.49 -5.30
CA HIS A 42 5.04 12.92 -5.49
C HIS A 42 6.49 13.32 -5.15
N ALA A 43 7.06 12.70 -4.12
CA ALA A 43 8.46 12.88 -3.73
C ALA A 43 9.46 12.17 -4.67
N GLY A 44 9.00 11.46 -5.70
CA GLY A 44 9.86 10.71 -6.63
C GLY A 44 10.59 9.52 -5.99
N ARG A 45 10.11 9.05 -4.83
CA ARG A 45 10.72 7.91 -4.10
C ARG A 45 10.29 6.55 -4.67
N ILE A 46 9.18 6.54 -5.39
CA ILE A 46 8.67 5.41 -6.17
C ILE A 46 8.16 5.94 -7.52
N SER A 47 8.13 5.07 -8.53
CA SER A 47 7.51 5.41 -9.82
C SER A 47 5.97 5.42 -9.73
N ALA A 48 5.32 6.00 -10.73
CA ALA A 48 3.86 5.99 -10.82
C ALA A 48 3.31 4.55 -10.90
N GLU A 49 4.00 3.68 -11.64
CA GLU A 49 3.64 2.25 -11.77
C GLU A 49 3.80 1.52 -10.43
N GLN A 50 4.88 1.79 -9.69
CA GLN A 50 5.09 1.25 -8.35
C GLN A 50 3.99 1.71 -7.37
N GLY A 51 3.59 2.99 -7.44
CA GLY A 51 2.46 3.52 -6.69
C GLY A 51 1.16 2.77 -6.99
N GLN A 52 0.83 2.58 -8.27
CA GLN A 52 -0.38 1.84 -8.67
C GLN A 52 -0.40 0.40 -8.15
N VAL A 53 0.75 -0.29 -8.12
CA VAL A 53 0.86 -1.64 -7.56
C VAL A 53 0.53 -1.64 -6.05
N LEU A 54 1.09 -0.70 -5.29
CA LEU A 54 0.81 -0.58 -3.85
C LEU A 54 -0.66 -0.26 -3.59
N LEU A 55 -1.24 0.65 -4.36
CA LEU A 55 -2.67 0.98 -4.29
C LEU A 55 -3.56 -0.23 -4.56
N HIS A 56 -3.23 -1.05 -5.56
CA HIS A 56 -3.98 -2.26 -5.87
C HIS A 56 -3.98 -3.26 -4.69
N ILE A 57 -2.82 -3.45 -4.05
CA ILE A 57 -2.68 -4.32 -2.87
C ILE A 57 -3.52 -3.79 -1.70
N LEU A 58 -3.43 -2.49 -1.42
CA LEU A 58 -4.14 -1.84 -0.32
C LEU A 58 -5.66 -1.83 -0.54
N LEU A 59 -6.14 -1.59 -1.77
CA LEU A 59 -7.57 -1.60 -2.10
C LEU A 59 -8.15 -3.02 -2.12
N GLY A 60 -7.35 -4.03 -2.49
CA GLY A 60 -7.70 -5.44 -2.31
C GLY A 60 -7.99 -5.80 -0.84
N ALA A 61 -7.43 -5.07 0.12
CA ALA A 61 -7.73 -5.20 1.55
C ALA A 61 -9.16 -4.80 1.94
N CYS A 62 -9.79 -3.94 1.12
CA CYS A 62 -11.11 -3.38 1.35
C CYS A 62 -12.23 -4.12 0.60
N GLN A 63 -11.91 -5.13 -0.21
CA GLN A 63 -12.94 -5.95 -0.83
C GLN A 63 -13.44 -7.00 0.17
N PRO A 64 -14.73 -6.99 0.54
CA PRO A 64 -15.31 -8.13 1.25
C PRO A 64 -15.24 -9.34 0.32
N THR A 65 -14.53 -10.40 0.74
CA THR A 65 -14.70 -11.73 0.16
C THR A 65 -16.17 -12.11 0.30
N VAL A 66 -16.88 -12.11 -0.84
CA VAL A 66 -18.25 -12.64 -0.99
C VAL A 66 -18.25 -14.14 -0.68
#